data_AF-A0A3S1FZ83-F1
#
_entry.id   AF-A0A3S1FZ83-F1
#
_cell.length_a   1.000
_cell.length_b   1.000
_cell.length_c   1.000
_cell.angle_alpha   90.00
_cell.angle_beta   90.00
_cell.angle_gamma   90.00
#
_symmetry.space_group_name_H-M   'P 1'
#
loop_
_entity.id
_entity.type
_entity.pdbx_description
1 polymer ?
#
loop_
_entity_poly.entity_id
_entity_poly.type
_entity_poly.pdbx_seq_one_letter_code
_entity_poly.pdbx_strand_id
1 'polypeptide(L)'
;MTDPTRPSRPDEQARQDAEALGVPPENLPDADDEESEVFKVWDINMPSMLLFLGCETQWRVVARGMGGFLYWLGIDYAAAAVLLKARPKREKRRYPAAQLLDDLRDMEIEARAIMNEVRE
;
A
#
# COMPACT_ATOMS: atom_id res chain seq x y z
N MET A 1 23.01 -17.84 -1.52
CA MET A 1 22.78 -18.53 -2.81
C MET A 1 21.53 -17.91 -3.41
N THR A 2 21.68 -17.14 -4.48
CA THR A 2 20.58 -16.38 -5.09
C THR A 2 19.60 -17.36 -5.75
N ASP A 3 18.30 -17.17 -5.54
CA ASP A 3 17.25 -18.01 -6.14
C ASP A 3 17.31 -17.90 -7.67
N PRO A 4 17.63 -18.99 -8.41
CA PRO A 4 17.81 -18.96 -9.86
C PRO A 4 16.48 -18.83 -10.62
N THR A 5 15.34 -18.93 -9.93
CA THR A 5 14.02 -18.75 -10.54
C THR A 5 13.53 -17.31 -10.48
N ARG A 6 14.24 -16.43 -9.76
CA ARG A 6 13.91 -15.01 -9.67
C ARG A 6 14.34 -14.31 -10.95
N PRO A 7 13.43 -13.64 -11.69
CA PRO A 7 13.81 -12.83 -12.84
C PRO A 7 14.80 -11.75 -12.39
N SER A 8 15.95 -11.67 -13.05
CA SER A 8 16.93 -10.59 -12.88
C SER A 8 16.87 -9.65 -14.08
N ARG A 9 17.17 -8.36 -13.85
CA ARG A 9 17.31 -7.40 -14.95
C ARG A 9 18.39 -7.90 -15.91
N PRO A 10 18.16 -7.85 -17.25
CA PRO A 10 19.22 -8.13 -18.21
C PRO A 10 20.36 -7.14 -17.99
N ASP A 11 21.52 -7.65 -17.62
CA ASP A 11 22.74 -6.88 -17.57
C ASP A 11 23.28 -6.62 -18.99
N GLU A 12 24.39 -5.90 -19.09
CA GLU A 12 25.02 -5.61 -20.38
C GLU A 12 25.34 -6.88 -21.17
N GLN A 13 25.70 -7.97 -20.49
CA GLN A 13 25.97 -9.26 -21.12
C GLN A 13 24.69 -9.87 -21.70
N ALA A 14 23.59 -9.88 -20.94
CA ALA A 14 22.31 -10.40 -21.42
C ALA A 14 21.75 -9.62 -22.63
N ARG A 15 22.08 -8.32 -22.76
CA ARG A 15 21.73 -7.50 -23.92
C ARG A 15 22.57 -7.86 -25.15
N GLN A 16 23.87 -8.07 -24.98
CA GLN A 16 24.76 -8.53 -26.05
C GLN A 16 24.37 -9.93 -26.54
N ASP A 17 23.99 -10.82 -25.62
CA ASP A 17 23.50 -12.16 -25.94
C ASP A 17 22.18 -12.09 -26.73
N ALA A 18 21.26 -11.19 -26.35
CA ALA A 18 20.01 -10.99 -27.07
C ALA A 18 20.23 -10.42 -28.49
N GLU A 19 21.17 -9.50 -28.66
CA GLU A 19 21.58 -8.99 -29.98
C GLU A 19 22.19 -10.10 -30.85
N ALA A 20 23.08 -10.92 -30.28
CA ALA A 20 23.68 -12.07 -30.97
C ALA A 20 22.64 -13.12 -31.40
N LEU A 21 21.54 -13.23 -30.65
CA LEU A 21 20.39 -14.09 -30.96
C LEU A 21 19.37 -13.44 -31.91
N GLY A 22 19.59 -12.19 -32.32
CA GLY A 22 18.71 -11.46 -33.24
C GLY A 22 17.39 -11.02 -32.61
N VAL A 23 17.34 -10.87 -31.28
CA VAL A 23 16.17 -10.34 -30.59
C VAL A 23 16.04 -8.85 -30.90
N PRO A 24 14.93 -8.40 -31.52
CA PRO A 24 14.72 -6.98 -31.78
C PRO A 24 14.71 -6.16 -30.48
N PRO A 25 15.28 -4.94 -30.47
CA PRO A 25 15.40 -4.11 -29.26
C PRO A 25 14.05 -3.77 -28.63
N GLU A 26 12.96 -3.70 -29.41
CA GLU A 26 11.60 -3.52 -28.92
C GLU A 26 11.06 -4.70 -28.08
N ASN A 27 11.74 -5.85 -28.11
CA ASN A 27 11.41 -7.01 -27.27
C ASN A 27 12.31 -7.10 -26.03
N LEU A 28 13.21 -6.14 -25.82
CA LEU A 28 13.97 -6.00 -24.58
C LEU A 28 13.19 -5.13 -23.59
N PRO A 29 13.21 -5.45 -22.29
CA PRO A 29 12.63 -4.57 -21.28
C PRO A 29 13.37 -3.22 -21.25
N ASP A 30 12.63 -2.13 -21.12
CA ASP A 30 13.17 -0.78 -21.07
C ASP A 30 14.08 -0.60 -19.84
N ALA A 31 15.19 0.13 -20.02
CA ALA A 31 16.16 0.37 -18.94
C ALA A 31 15.58 1.24 -17.80
N ASP A 32 14.60 2.06 -18.15
CA ASP A 32 13.99 3.10 -17.32
C ASP A 32 12.58 2.73 -16.83
N ASP A 33 12.21 1.44 -16.91
CA ASP A 33 11.17 0.93 -16.03
C ASP A 33 11.74 0.98 -14.59
N GLU A 34 11.71 2.18 -14.01
CA GLU A 34 11.44 2.31 -12.58
C GLU A 34 10.22 1.43 -12.37
N GLU A 35 10.44 0.23 -11.81
CA GLU A 35 9.39 -0.51 -11.14
C GLU A 35 8.76 0.54 -10.24
N SER A 36 7.64 1.15 -10.65
CA SER A 36 6.70 1.70 -9.70
C SER A 36 6.52 0.53 -8.76
N GLU A 37 7.08 0.58 -7.55
CA GLU A 37 7.13 -0.59 -6.68
C GLU A 37 5.68 -1.02 -6.48
N VAL A 38 5.23 -2.02 -7.26
CA VAL A 38 3.82 -2.35 -7.33
C VAL A 38 3.57 -3.11 -6.05
N PHE A 39 3.07 -2.39 -5.04
CA PHE A 39 2.73 -2.96 -3.76
C PHE A 39 1.54 -3.91 -3.95
N LYS A 40 1.83 -5.21 -3.96
CA LYS A 40 0.81 -6.25 -4.11
C LYS A 40 0.14 -6.51 -2.77
N VAL A 41 -1.18 -6.35 -2.74
CA VAL A 41 -2.03 -6.70 -1.60
C VAL A 41 -2.65 -8.06 -1.84
N TRP A 42 -2.58 -8.96 -0.86
CA TRP A 42 -3.23 -10.27 -0.94
C TRP A 42 -4.76 -10.10 -0.95
N ASP A 43 -5.48 -10.88 -1.76
CA ASP A 43 -6.93 -10.78 -1.93
C ASP A 43 -7.72 -10.79 -0.62
N ILE A 44 -7.22 -11.50 0.39
CA ILE A 44 -7.84 -11.56 1.72
C ILE A 44 -7.76 -10.24 2.49
N ASN A 45 -6.73 -9.43 2.23
CA ASN A 45 -6.48 -8.13 2.87
C ASN A 45 -7.11 -6.96 2.11
N MET A 46 -7.57 -7.18 0.86
CA MET A 46 -8.19 -6.14 0.04
C MET A 46 -9.35 -5.41 0.73
N PRO A 47 -10.28 -6.07 1.46
CA PRO A 47 -11.36 -5.36 2.15
C PRO A 47 -10.85 -4.43 3.26
N SER A 48 -9.80 -4.82 3.98
CA SER A 48 -9.18 -4.02 5.04
C SER A 48 -8.44 -2.82 4.43
N MET A 49 -7.68 -3.05 3.35
CA MET A 49 -7.01 -1.98 2.59
C MET A 49 -8.00 -0.95 2.04
N LEU A 50 -9.10 -1.41 1.42
CA LEU A 50 -10.14 -0.52 0.89
C LEU A 50 -10.87 0.26 1.99
N LEU A 51 -11.08 -0.35 3.16
CA LEU A 51 -11.66 0.34 4.31
C LEU A 51 -10.71 1.44 4.82
N PHE A 52 -9.43 1.14 4.94
CA PHE A 52 -8.41 2.10 5.36
C PHE A 52 -8.29 3.28 4.39
N LEU A 53 -8.23 3.00 3.08
CA LEU A 53 -8.24 4.04 2.04
C LEU A 53 -9.53 4.86 2.07
N GLY A 54 -10.68 4.24 2.34
CA GLY A 54 -11.93 4.97 2.52
C GLY A 54 -11.92 5.97 3.70
N CYS A 55 -10.99 5.81 4.65
CA CYS A 55 -10.79 6.71 5.77
C CYS A 55 -9.75 7.82 5.50
N GLU A 56 -9.24 7.97 4.26
CA GLU A 56 -8.16 8.91 3.92
C GLU A 56 -8.42 10.37 4.38
N THR A 57 -9.67 10.81 4.39
CA THR A 57 -10.07 12.16 4.83
C THR A 57 -10.64 12.20 6.25
N GLN A 58 -10.72 11.05 6.93
CA GLN A 58 -11.44 10.87 8.20
C GLN A 58 -10.50 10.76 9.39
N TRP A 59 -9.36 11.45 9.31
CA TRP A 59 -8.34 11.47 10.33
C TRP A 59 -8.51 12.65 11.28
N ARG A 60 -8.34 12.39 12.57
CA ARG A 60 -8.40 13.42 13.61
C ARG A 60 -7.01 14.03 13.79
N VAL A 61 -6.93 15.34 13.64
CA VAL A 61 -5.66 16.09 13.69
C VAL A 61 -5.77 17.23 14.68
N VAL A 62 -4.70 17.48 15.42
CA VAL A 62 -4.57 18.64 16.31
C VAL A 62 -3.27 19.37 16.03
N ALA A 63 -3.25 20.68 16.28
CA ALA A 63 -1.99 21.42 16.34
C ALA A 63 -1.29 21.11 17.67
N ARG A 64 0.01 20.82 17.63
CA ARG A 64 0.85 20.51 18.79
C ARG A 64 1.95 21.57 18.95
N GLY A 65 1.96 22.22 20.12
CA GLY A 65 2.94 23.25 20.48
C GLY A 65 2.73 24.59 19.76
N MET A 66 3.58 25.57 20.10
CA MET A 66 3.47 26.94 19.55
C MET A 66 3.91 27.05 18.08
N GLY A 67 4.55 26.01 17.53
CA GLY A 67 5.02 25.97 16.13
C GLY A 67 3.98 25.50 15.11
N GLY A 68 2.77 25.11 15.53
CA GLY A 68 1.70 24.71 14.60
C GLY A 68 1.91 23.36 13.91
N PHE A 69 2.80 22.51 14.44
CA PHE A 69 2.98 21.15 13.91
C PHE A 69 1.68 20.35 14.03
N LEU A 70 1.28 19.71 12.93
CA LEU A 70 0.12 18.83 12.93
C LEU A 70 0.49 17.51 13.61
N TYR A 71 -0.37 17.05 14.51
CA TYR A 71 -0.27 15.76 15.16
C TYR A 71 -1.51 14.94 14.85
N TRP A 72 -1.31 13.81 14.20
CA TRP A 72 -2.35 12.88 13.77
C TRP A 72 -2.70 11.95 14.93
N LEU A 73 -3.88 12.17 15.52
CA LEU A 73 -4.36 11.40 16.67
C LEU A 73 -4.78 9.99 16.27
N GLY A 74 -5.40 9.84 15.09
CA GLY A 74 -5.97 8.58 14.65
C GLY A 74 -7.19 8.73 13.75
N ILE A 75 -7.75 7.60 13.34
CA ILE A 75 -8.96 7.53 12.50
C ILE A 75 -10.20 7.85 13.36
N ASP A 76 -11.14 8.62 12.81
CA ASP A 76 -12.47 8.75 13.40
C ASP A 76 -13.28 7.46 13.19
N TYR A 77 -13.34 6.61 14.20
CA TYR A 77 -14.10 5.36 14.13
C TYR A 77 -15.62 5.56 13.95
N ALA A 78 -16.17 6.74 14.28
CA ALA A 78 -17.57 7.02 13.96
C ALA A 78 -17.76 7.14 12.44
N ALA A 79 -16.83 7.80 11.75
CA ALA A 79 -16.80 7.86 10.29
C ALA A 79 -16.51 6.49 9.67
N ALA A 80 -15.54 5.74 10.20
CA ALA A 80 -15.25 4.38 9.74
C ALA A 80 -16.47 3.45 9.89
N ALA A 81 -17.26 3.61 10.97
CA ALA A 81 -18.49 2.85 11.17
C ALA A 81 -19.54 3.10 10.07
N VAL A 82 -19.57 4.30 9.47
CA VAL A 82 -20.44 4.59 8.31
C VAL A 82 -20.00 3.76 7.10
N LEU A 83 -18.69 3.67 6.83
CA LEU A 83 -18.14 2.86 5.73
C LEU A 83 -18.41 1.36 5.94
N LEU A 84 -18.18 0.85 7.16
CA LEU A 84 -18.53 -0.52 7.54
C LEU A 84 -20.03 -0.82 7.30
N LYS A 85 -20.90 0.14 7.62
CA LYS A 85 -22.35 0.05 7.40
C LYS A 85 -22.76 0.20 5.94
N ALA A 86 -22.00 0.91 5.11
CA ALA A 86 -22.32 1.10 3.70
C ALA A 86 -22.04 -0.15 2.85
N ARG A 87 -21.20 -1.08 3.33
CA ARG A 87 -20.84 -2.28 2.56
C ARG A 87 -22.03 -3.15 2.11
N PRO A 88 -21.94 -3.79 0.93
CA PRO A 88 -22.92 -4.76 0.47
C PRO A 88 -23.15 -5.91 1.45
N LYS A 89 -24.37 -6.45 1.51
CA LYS A 89 -24.72 -7.60 2.38
C LYS A 89 -23.81 -8.82 2.14
N ARG A 90 -23.41 -9.06 0.88
CA ARG A 90 -22.50 -10.15 0.51
C ARG A 90 -21.13 -10.00 1.17
N GLU A 91 -20.57 -8.79 1.12
CA GLU A 91 -19.28 -8.49 1.77
C GLU A 91 -19.37 -8.55 3.28
N LYS A 92 -20.42 -8.01 3.88
CA LYS A 92 -20.63 -8.09 5.35
C LYS A 92 -20.68 -9.53 5.88
N ARG A 93 -21.17 -10.48 5.07
CA ARG A 93 -21.18 -11.92 5.42
C ARG A 93 -19.79 -12.54 5.30
N ARG A 94 -19.02 -12.15 4.29
CA ARG A 94 -17.68 -12.69 4.01
C ARG A 94 -16.62 -12.11 4.96
N TYR A 95 -16.75 -10.84 5.29
CA TYR A 95 -15.81 -10.07 6.11
C TYR A 95 -16.58 -9.36 7.22
N PRO A 96 -16.64 -9.96 8.43
CA PRO A 96 -17.31 -9.39 9.58
C PRO A 96 -16.76 -8.01 9.95
N ALA A 97 -17.62 -7.12 10.46
CA ALA A 97 -17.22 -5.76 10.83
C ALA A 97 -16.18 -5.73 11.95
N ALA A 98 -16.24 -6.67 12.91
CA ALA A 98 -15.27 -6.75 13.99
C ALA A 98 -13.85 -7.04 13.47
N GLN A 99 -13.70 -8.04 12.60
CA GLN A 99 -12.41 -8.37 11.98
C GLN A 99 -11.83 -7.17 11.22
N LEU A 100 -12.63 -6.52 10.37
CA LEU A 100 -12.14 -5.38 9.59
C LEU A 100 -11.85 -4.14 10.44
N LEU A 101 -12.44 -4.02 11.63
CA LEU A 101 -12.09 -2.98 12.58
C LEU A 101 -10.74 -3.28 13.27
N ASP A 102 -10.46 -4.54 13.58
CA ASP A 102 -9.17 -4.94 14.15
C ASP A 102 -8.05 -4.73 13.12
N ASP A 103 -8.23 -5.16 11.88
CA ASP A 103 -7.25 -4.90 10.80
C ASP A 103 -7.03 -3.38 10.58
N LEU A 104 -8.11 -2.58 10.65
CA LEU A 104 -8.03 -1.12 10.52
C LEU A 104 -7.18 -0.49 11.64
N ARG A 105 -7.27 -1.02 12.86
CA ARG A 105 -6.47 -0.55 14.01
C ARG A 105 -4.99 -0.84 13.81
N ASP A 106 -4.66 -2.02 13.30
CA ASP A 106 -3.27 -2.38 13.00
C ASP A 106 -2.69 -1.43 11.94
N MET A 107 -3.44 -1.19 10.85
CA MET A 107 -3.03 -0.23 9.82
C MET A 107 -2.90 1.20 10.35
N GLU A 108 -3.80 1.63 11.23
CA GLU A 108 -3.75 2.96 11.85
C GLU A 108 -2.51 3.13 12.73
N ILE A 109 -2.12 2.12 13.50
CA ILE A 109 -0.93 2.18 14.37
C ILE A 109 0.32 2.46 13.53
N GLU A 110 0.51 1.69 12.46
CA GLU A 110 1.66 1.84 11.56
C GLU A 110 1.62 3.18 10.81
N ALA A 111 0.45 3.55 10.28
CA ALA A 111 0.30 4.84 9.59
C ALA A 111 0.56 6.03 10.52
N ARG A 112 0.09 5.99 11.77
CA ARG A 112 0.33 7.05 12.76
C ARG A 112 1.81 7.19 13.13
N ALA A 113 2.56 6.09 13.15
CA ALA A 113 4.00 6.14 13.41
C ALA A 113 4.71 6.95 12.32
N ILE A 114 4.36 6.69 11.05
CA ILE A 114 4.92 7.40 9.89
C ILE A 114 4.43 8.87 9.85
N MET A 115 3.13 9.11 10.03
CA MET A 115 2.54 10.45 9.90
C MET A 115 2.98 11.43 11.01
N ASN A 116 3.38 10.92 12.16
CA ASN A 116 3.89 11.71 13.29
C ASN A 116 5.42 11.65 13.42
N GLU A 117 6.11 11.02 12.48
CA GLU A 117 7.57 11.02 12.46
C GLU A 117 8.09 12.46 12.31
N VAL A 118 9.06 12.84 13.14
CA VAL A 118 9.71 14.14 13.05
C VAL A 118 10.68 14.07 11.88
N ARG A 119 10.34 14.74 10.77
CA ARG A 119 11.27 14.91 9.64
C ARG A 119 12.22 16.06 9.95
N GLU A 120 13.52 15.78 9.95
CA GLU A 120 14.61 16.77 10.09
C GLU A 120 14.76 17.68 8.86
#